data_AF-S7WIB8-F1
#
_entry.id   AF-S7WIB8-F1
#
_cell.length_a   1.000
_cell.length_b   1.000
_cell.length_c   1.000
_cell.angle_alpha   90.00
_cell.angle_beta   90.00
_cell.angle_gamma   90.00
#
_symmetry.space_group_name_H-M   'P 1'
#
loop_
_entity.id
_entity.type
_entity.pdbx_description
1 polymer ?
#
loop_
_entity_poly.entity_id
_entity_poly.type
_entity_poly.pdbx_seq_one_letter_code
_entity_poly.pdbx_strand_id
1 'polypeptide(L)' 'MRYGAYISEHDAKIAKKLAWIMSGGDLSTPTEVSERYLLDLEREAFLSLSGEKKTLERIHSILFKGKPLRN' A
#
# COMPACT_ATOMS: atom_id res chain seq x y z
N MET A 1 -10.31 13.61 1.48
CA MET A 1 -9.53 12.56 2.17
C MET A 1 -8.32 13.08 2.96
N ARG A 2 -7.42 13.93 2.42
CA ARG A 2 -6.35 14.59 3.23
C ARG A 2 -6.85 15.56 4.30
N TYR A 3 -8.00 16.20 4.08
CA TYR A 3 -8.55 17.24 4.96
C TYR A 3 -9.25 16.75 6.24
N GLY A 4 -9.31 15.43 6.49
CA GLY A 4 -9.97 14.87 7.67
C GLY A 4 -9.03 14.43 8.80
N ALA A 5 -7.71 14.54 8.65
CA ALA A 5 -6.70 14.00 9.58
C ALA A 5 -6.82 12.49 9.91
N TYR A 6 -7.67 11.73 9.19
CA TYR A 6 -7.88 10.30 9.42
C TYR A 6 -6.80 9.39 8.78
N ILE A 7 -6.05 9.91 7.80
CA ILE A 7 -5.03 9.17 7.07
C ILE A 7 -3.66 9.78 7.29
N SER A 8 -2.71 8.97 7.74
CA SER A 8 -1.30 9.39 7.83
C SER A 8 -0.67 9.55 6.44
N GLU A 9 0.48 10.20 6.35
CA GLU A 9 1.25 10.25 5.10
C GLU A 9 1.58 8.85 4.56
N HIS A 10 1.79 7.89 5.47
CA HIS A 10 2.04 6.51 5.12
C HIS A 10 0.79 5.83 4.55
N ASP A 11 -0.39 6.03 5.16
CA ASP A 11 -1.66 5.52 4.61
C ASP A 11 -1.95 6.11 3.23
N ALA A 12 -1.62 7.39 3.00
CA ALA A 12 -1.74 8.01 1.69
C ALA A 12 -0.78 7.40 0.66
N LYS A 13 0.44 7.02 1.07
CA LYS A 13 1.43 6.34 0.21
C LYS A 13 0.94 4.93 -0.18
N ILE A 14 0.39 4.18 0.77
CA ILE A 14 -0.21 2.86 0.54
C ILE A 14 -1.40 3.00 -0.43
N ALA A 15 -2.33 3.91 -0.15
CA ALA A 15 -3.51 4.12 -0.99
C ALA A 15 -3.14 4.50 -2.42
N LYS A 16 -2.11 5.33 -2.62
CA LYS A 16 -1.62 5.70 -3.96
C LYS A 16 -1.02 4.50 -4.71
N LYS A 17 -0.28 3.63 -4.02
CA LYS A 17 0.26 2.39 -4.61
C LYS A 17 -0.87 1.41 -4.97
N LEU A 18 -1.86 1.27 -4.09
CA LEU A 18 -3.03 0.42 -4.34
C LEU A 18 -3.83 0.91 -5.56
N ALA A 19 -4.08 2.23 -5.63
CA ALA A 19 -4.74 2.84 -6.78
C ALA A 19 -3.98 2.62 -8.09
N TRP A 20 -2.65 2.62 -8.05
CA TRP A 20 -1.81 2.34 -9.22
C TRP A 20 -1.95 0.88 -9.69
N ILE A 21 -1.99 -0.08 -8.76
CA ILE A 21 -2.21 -1.51 -9.09
C ILE A 21 -3.60 -1.72 -9.69
N MET A 22 -4.63 -1.14 -9.06
CA MET A 22 -6.00 -1.22 -9.58
C MET A 22 -6.16 -0.54 -10.95
N SER A 23 -5.29 0.41 -11.29
CA SER A 23 -5.25 1.04 -12.62
C SER A 23 -4.50 0.20 -13.66
N GLY A 24 -3.99 -0.99 -13.29
CA GLY A 24 -3.25 -1.88 -14.18
C GLY A 24 -1.74 -1.63 -14.22
N GLY A 25 -1.20 -0.78 -13.34
CA GLY A 25 0.22 -0.50 -13.28
C GLY A 25 0.70 0.44 -14.39
N ASP A 26 1.78 0.05 -15.08
CA ASP A 26 2.38 0.83 -16.19
C ASP A 26 1.76 0.43 -17.54
N LEU A 27 0.45 0.66 -17.68
CA LEU A 27 -0.26 0.47 -18.95
C LEU A 27 -0.46 1.82 -19.63
N SER A 28 0.09 1.96 -20.83
CA SER A 28 -0.10 3.15 -21.68
C SER A 28 -1.42 3.13 -22.45
N THR A 29 -2.08 1.97 -22.53
CA THR A 29 -3.36 1.75 -23.23
C THR A 29 -4.26 0.79 -22.44
N PRO A 30 -5.60 0.93 -22.53
CA PRO A 30 -6.52 -0.05 -21.96
C PRO A 30 -6.27 -1.42 -22.61
N THR A 31 -5.74 -2.34 -21.81
CA THR A 31 -5.30 -3.66 -22.24
C THR A 31 -5.89 -4.69 -21.30
N GLU A 32 -6.38 -5.80 -21.85
CA GLU A 32 -6.80 -6.93 -21.02
C GLU A 32 -5.56 -7.56 -20.37
N VAL A 33 -5.52 -7.52 -19.04
CA VAL A 33 -4.45 -8.11 -18.24
C VAL A 33 -4.90 -9.43 -17.65
N SER A 34 -3.96 -10.37 -17.53
CA SER A 34 -4.21 -11.62 -16.82
C SER A 34 -4.26 -11.38 -15.30
N GLU A 35 -4.99 -12.22 -14.58
CA GLU A 35 -5.01 -12.21 -13.11
C GLU A 35 -3.60 -12.29 -12.52
N ARG A 36 -2.72 -13.08 -13.15
CA ARG A 36 -1.34 -13.29 -12.70
C ARG A 36 -0.52 -12.00 -12.72
N TYR A 37 -0.76 -11.15 -13.72
CA TYR A 37 -0.12 -9.84 -13.82
C TYR A 37 -0.54 -8.92 -12.67
N LEU A 38 -1.82 -8.89 -12.31
CA LEU A 38 -2.30 -8.12 -11.16
C LEU A 38 -1.72 -8.65 -9.84
N LEU A 39 -1.67 -9.98 -9.66
CA LEU A 39 -1.09 -10.60 -8.48
C LEU A 39 0.41 -10.29 -8.33
N ASP A 40 1.17 -10.26 -9.43
CA ASP A 40 2.58 -9.88 -9.39
C ASP A 40 2.76 -8.39 -9.04
N LEU A 41 1.94 -7.51 -9.59
CA LEU A 41 1.93 -6.08 -9.22
C LEU A 41 1.57 -5.87 -7.74
N GLU A 42 0.58 -6.59 -7.23
CA GLU A 42 0.22 -6.57 -5.81
C GLU A 42 1.37 -7.04 -4.94
N ARG A 43 2.01 -8.15 -5.32
CA ARG A 43 3.15 -8.71 -4.58
C ARG A 43 4.33 -7.75 -4.53
N GLU A 44 4.67 -7.11 -5.64
CA GLU A 44 5.76 -6.15 -5.70
C GLU A 44 5.47 -4.91 -4.84
N ALA A 45 4.25 -4.35 -4.96
CA ALA A 45 3.86 -3.20 -4.15
C ALA A 45 3.82 -3.54 -2.66
N PHE A 46 3.31 -4.72 -2.30
CA PHE A 46 3.29 -5.20 -0.92
C PHE A 46 4.70 -5.37 -0.37
N LEU A 47 5.60 -6.04 -1.11
CA LEU A 47 7.00 -6.20 -0.71
C LEU A 47 7.68 -4.85 -0.50
N SER A 48 7.51 -3.91 -1.44
CA SER A 48 8.04 -2.55 -1.33
C SER A 48 7.53 -1.82 -0.09
N LEU A 49 6.25 -1.96 0.24
CA LEU A 49 5.65 -1.34 1.43
C LEU A 49 6.06 -2.04 2.73
N SER A 50 6.27 -3.36 2.71
CA SER A 50 6.68 -4.14 3.88
C SER A 50 8.11 -3.80 4.35
N GLY A 51 8.98 -3.38 3.44
CA GLY A 51 10.34 -2.92 3.75
C GLY A 51 10.41 -1.51 4.36
N GLU A 52 9.31 -0.76 4.38
CA GLU A 52 9.29 0.58 4.93
C GLU A 52 9.36 0.54 6.47
N LYS A 53 10.27 1.32 7.06
CA LYS A 53 10.48 1.39 8.52
C LYS A 53 9.19 1.69 9.29
N LYS A 54 8.34 2.58 8.76
CA LYS A 54 7.03 2.92 9.35
C LYS A 54 6.05 1.74 9.38
N THR A 55 6.11 0.85 8.38
CA THR A 55 5.29 -0.38 8.34
C THR A 55 5.72 -1.34 9.44
N LEU A 56 7.04 -1.54 9.59
CA LEU A 56 7.60 -2.39 10.63
C LEU A 56 7.28 -1.86 12.04
N GLU A 57 7.37 -0.54 12.24
CA GLU A 57 6.99 0.11 13.50
C GLU A 57 5.49 -0.08 13.82
N ARG A 58 4.62 -0.04 12.81
CA ARG A 58 3.19 -0.36 12.96
C ARG A 58 2.97 -1.81 13.34
N ILE A 59 3.59 -2.75 12.62
CA ILE A 59 3.51 -4.20 12.93
C ILE A 59 4.01 -4.47 14.34
N HIS A 60 5.15 -3.90 14.71
CA HIS A 60 5.70 -4.01 16.06
C HIS A 60 4.76 -3.41 17.12
N SER A 61 4.19 -2.23 16.88
CA SER A 61 3.22 -1.66 17.83
C SER A 61 1.94 -2.49 17.95
N ILE A 62 1.46 -3.07 16.85
CA ILE A 62 0.28 -3.95 16.89
C ILE A 62 0.59 -5.21 17.69
N LEU A 63 1.74 -5.86 17.43
CA LEU A 63 2.14 -7.09 18.11
C LEU A 63 2.48 -6.88 19.59
N PHE A 64 3.21 -5.81 19.93
CA PHE A 64 3.73 -5.59 21.28
C PHE A 64 2.86 -4.68 22.16
N LYS A 65 2.20 -3.66 21.58
CA LYS A 65 1.36 -2.71 22.33
C LYS A 65 -0.14 -2.95 22.15
N GLY A 66 -0.55 -3.82 21.22
CA GLY A 66 -1.97 -4.09 20.92
C GLY A 66 -2.73 -2.87 20.39
N LYS A 67 -2.04 -1.77 20.07
CA LYS A 67 -2.65 -0.53 19.57
C LYS A 67 -2.05 -0.16 18.22
N PRO A 68 -2.90 0.18 17.22
CA PRO A 68 -2.43 0.62 15.92
C PRO A 68 -1.65 1.93 16.07
N LEU A 69 -0.38 1.92 15.63
CA LEU A 69 0.46 3.11 15.64
C LEU A 69 0.09 4.01 14.46
N ARG A 70 -0.42 5.22 14.74
CA ARG A 70 -0.66 6.24 13.72
C ARG A 70 0.55 7.19 13.69
N ASN A 71 1.48 6.89 12.80
CA ASN A 71 2.56 7.78 12.35
C ASN A 71 2.26 8.24 10.94
#